data_AF-U2X0R5-F1
#
_entry.id   AF-U2X0R5-F1
#
_cell.length_a   1.000
_cell.length_b   1.000
_cell.length_c   1.000
_cell.angle_alpha   90.00
_cell.angle_beta   90.00
_cell.angle_gamma   90.00
#
_symmetry.space_group_name_H-M   'P 1'
#
loop_
_entity.id
_entity.type
_entity.pdbx_description
1 polymer ?
#
loop_
_entity_poly.entity_id
_entity_poly.type
_entity_poly.pdbx_seq_one_letter_code
_entity_poly.pdbx_strand_id
1 'polypeptide(L)'
;MYAPLFVAIGGFFGAMARYLVSRWAARRSPRFPLGTLIVNLLGSFLLGWLAGSGAADAAKLLVGTGFMGAFTTFSTLKWESVQMMQQRQWAKVVVYLAATYLCGVWLAWLGYHVGR
;
A
#
# COMPACT_ATOMS: atom_id res chain seq x y z
N MET A 1 -22.75 7.51 14.78
CA MET A 1 -23.23 6.51 13.79
C MET A 1 -22.62 6.69 12.38
N TYR A 2 -21.76 7.69 12.12
CA TYR A 2 -21.20 7.96 10.78
C TYR A 2 -19.81 7.35 10.51
N ALA A 3 -19.15 6.78 11.52
CA ALA A 3 -17.80 6.22 11.39
C ALA A 3 -17.64 5.21 10.23
N PRO A 4 -18.58 4.27 9.98
CA PRO A 4 -18.46 3.35 8.85
C PRO A 4 -18.53 4.04 7.48
N LEU A 5 -19.21 5.18 7.37
CA LEU A 5 -19.34 5.92 6.11
C LEU A 5 -18.00 6.52 5.68
N PHE A 6 -17.22 7.05 6.61
CA PHE A 6 -15.85 7.53 6.34
C PHE A 6 -14.97 6.40 5.81
N VAL A 7 -15.04 5.22 6.44
CA VAL A 7 -14.29 4.02 6.01
C VAL A 7 -14.74 3.57 4.62
N ALA A 8 -16.05 3.54 4.35
CA ALA A 8 -16.60 3.13 3.06
C ALA A 8 -16.18 4.06 1.92
N ILE A 9 -16.27 5.37 2.13
CA ILE A 9 -15.86 6.39 1.14
C ILE A 9 -14.35 6.28 0.89
N GLY A 10 -13.55 6.24 1.97
CA GLY A 10 -12.11 6.06 1.85
C GLY A 10 -11.75 4.78 1.10
N GLY A 11 -12.38 3.66 1.46
CA GLY A 11 -12.17 2.36 0.85
C GLY A 11 -12.50 2.32 -0.64
N PHE A 12 -13.61 2.95 -1.05
CA PHE A 12 -13.97 3.09 -2.45
C PHE A 12 -12.85 3.79 -3.25
N PHE A 13 -12.41 4.96 -2.79
CA PHE A 13 -11.37 5.72 -3.49
C PHE A 13 -10.00 5.03 -3.41
N GLY A 14 -9.66 4.38 -2.29
CA GLY A 14 -8.42 3.62 -2.13
C GLY A 14 -8.35 2.44 -3.09
N ALA A 15 -9.43 1.67 -3.23
CA ALA A 15 -9.51 0.56 -4.18
C ALA A 15 -9.41 1.04 -5.64
N MET A 16 -10.08 2.13 -6.00
CA MET A 16 -9.99 2.75 -7.33
C MET A 16 -8.57 3.24 -7.63
N ALA A 17 -7.93 3.93 -6.70
CA ALA A 17 -6.56 4.40 -6.86
C ALA A 17 -5.59 3.24 -7.05
N ARG A 18 -5.70 2.18 -6.24
CA ARG A 18 -4.89 0.95 -6.42
C ARG A 18 -5.10 0.33 -7.79
N TYR A 19 -6.36 0.19 -8.22
CA TYR A 19 -6.67 -0.36 -9.55
C TYR A 19 -5.99 0.43 -10.67
N LEU A 20 -6.08 1.76 -10.65
CA LEU A 20 -5.46 2.62 -11.65
C LEU A 20 -3.94 2.54 -11.64
N VAL A 21 -3.31 2.58 -10.46
CA VAL A 21 -1.85 2.44 -10.30
C VAL A 21 -1.38 1.09 -10.81
N SER A 22 -2.05 0.00 -10.43
CA SER A 22 -1.71 -1.35 -10.91
C SER A 22 -1.83 -1.47 -12.42
N ARG A 23 -2.88 -0.91 -13.03
CA ARG A 23 -3.07 -0.95 -14.49
C ARG A 23 -2.03 -0.13 -15.22
N TRP A 24 -1.66 1.03 -14.70
CA TRP A 24 -0.59 1.86 -15.24
C TRP A 24 0.77 1.16 -15.13
N ALA A 25 1.09 0.60 -13.98
CA ALA A 25 2.36 -0.06 -13.72
C ALA A 25 2.53 -1.35 -14.55
N ALA A 26 1.45 -2.10 -14.78
CA ALA A 26 1.46 -3.30 -15.62
C ALA A 26 1.91 -3.00 -17.07
N ARG A 27 1.61 -1.81 -17.59
CA ARG A 27 2.07 -1.37 -18.93
C ARG A 27 3.56 -1.03 -18.95
N ARG A 28 4.13 -0.64 -17.81
CA ARG A 28 5.54 -0.24 -17.68
C ARG A 28 6.45 -1.41 -17.32
N SER A 29 5.97 -2.33 -16.51
CA SER A 29 6.72 -3.50 -16.06
C SER A 29 5.83 -4.75 -16.06
N PRO A 30 5.66 -5.42 -17.20
CA PRO A 30 4.79 -6.59 -17.30
C PRO A 30 5.34 -7.84 -16.61
N ARG A 31 6.65 -7.86 -16.28
CA ARG A 31 7.35 -9.02 -15.71
C ARG A 31 7.69 -8.88 -14.22
N PHE A 32 7.26 -7.80 -13.58
CA PHE A 32 7.50 -7.53 -12.16
C PHE A 32 6.31 -6.77 -11.57
N PRO A 33 5.82 -7.14 -10.38
CA PRO A 33 4.63 -6.55 -9.75
C PRO A 33 4.88 -5.13 -9.22
N LEU A 34 5.22 -4.20 -10.11
CA LEU A 34 5.59 -2.84 -9.77
C LEU A 34 4.41 -2.06 -9.16
N GLY A 35 3.18 -2.32 -9.62
CA GLY A 35 1.99 -1.67 -9.10
C GLY A 35 1.79 -1.93 -7.61
N THR A 36 1.83 -3.20 -7.22
CA THR A 36 1.66 -3.62 -5.83
C THR A 36 2.81 -3.09 -4.94
N LEU A 37 4.05 -3.08 -5.44
CA LEU A 37 5.18 -2.47 -4.74
C LEU A 37 4.93 -0.97 -4.46
N ILE A 38 4.53 -0.22 -5.49
CA ILE A 38 4.29 1.24 -5.38
C ILE A 38 3.20 1.53 -4.37
N VAL A 39 2.04 0.87 -4.47
CA VAL A 39 0.92 1.18 -3.59
C VAL A 39 1.23 0.82 -2.13
N ASN A 40 1.94 -0.28 -1.88
CA ASN A 40 2.33 -0.68 -0.53
C ASN A 40 3.35 0.29 0.07
N LEU A 41 4.42 0.65 -0.66
CA LEU A 41 5.45 1.56 -0.15
C LEU A 41 4.90 2.98 0.07
N LEU A 42 4.16 3.51 -0.90
CA LEU A 42 3.54 4.83 -0.79
C LEU A 42 2.50 4.84 0.35
N GLY A 43 1.68 3.78 0.44
CA GLY A 43 0.71 3.64 1.51
C GLY A 43 1.35 3.56 2.90
N SER A 44 2.47 2.84 3.05
CA SER A 44 3.23 2.81 4.30
C SER A 44 3.72 4.20 4.71
N PHE A 45 4.31 4.97 3.80
CA PHE A 45 4.74 6.34 4.07
C PHE A 45 3.56 7.23 4.51
N LEU A 46 2.49 7.24 3.71
CA LEU A 46 1.35 8.13 3.95
C LEU A 46 0.57 7.76 5.23
N LEU A 47 0.48 6.47 5.55
CA LEU A 47 -0.13 6.03 6.80
C LEU A 47 0.74 6.42 8.01
N GLY A 48 2.07 6.31 7.89
CA GLY A 48 3.01 6.83 8.88
C GLY A 48 2.83 8.32 9.11
N TRP A 49 2.80 9.11 8.03
CA TRP A 49 2.56 10.55 8.08
C TRP A 49 1.23 10.90 8.76
N LEU A 50 0.15 10.21 8.42
CA LEU A 50 -1.15 10.39 9.06
C LEU A 50 -1.12 10.07 10.56
N ALA A 51 -0.34 9.07 10.96
CA ALA A 51 -0.18 8.69 12.37
C ALA A 51 0.62 9.74 13.17
N GLY A 52 1.57 10.43 12.54
CA GLY A 52 2.37 11.50 13.16
C GLY A 52 1.67 12.85 13.23
N SER A 53 0.75 13.15 12.31
CA SER A 53 0.21 14.51 12.08
C SER A 53 -0.83 15.04 13.06
N GLY A 54 -1.15 14.30 14.12
CA GLY A 54 -2.21 14.71 15.06
C GLY A 54 -3.61 14.76 14.41
N ALA A 55 -3.80 14.09 13.27
CA ALA A 55 -5.05 14.13 12.52
C ALA A 55 -6.27 13.72 13.36
N ALA A 56 -7.40 14.40 13.12
CA ALA A 56 -8.67 14.08 13.76
C ALA A 56 -9.13 12.65 13.44
N ASP A 57 -9.94 12.07 14.32
CA ASP A 57 -10.37 10.67 14.19
C ASP A 57 -11.16 10.40 12.90
N ALA A 58 -11.94 11.37 12.42
CA ALA A 58 -12.62 11.26 11.13
C ALA A 58 -11.63 11.10 9.95
N ALA A 59 -10.51 11.82 9.97
CA ALA A 59 -9.46 11.70 8.97
C ALA A 59 -8.71 10.36 9.09
N LYS A 60 -8.47 9.87 10.31
CA LYS A 60 -7.90 8.53 10.53
C LYS A 60 -8.79 7.42 9.99
N LEU A 61 -10.11 7.53 10.16
CA LEU A 61 -11.08 6.57 9.61
C LEU A 61 -11.15 6.65 8.08
N LEU A 62 -11.25 7.85 7.51
CA LEU A 62 -11.38 8.03 6.06
C LEU A 62 -10.09 7.68 5.33
N VAL A 63 -8.97 8.27 5.74
CA VAL A 63 -7.70 8.14 5.03
C VAL A 63 -6.94 6.90 5.50
N GLY A 64 -6.82 6.69 6.80
CA GLY A 64 -6.06 5.56 7.36
C GLY A 64 -6.78 4.23 7.12
N THR A 65 -7.91 4.03 7.80
CA THR A 65 -8.62 2.75 7.75
C THR A 65 -9.29 2.51 6.39
N GLY A 66 -9.98 3.52 5.85
CA GLY A 66 -10.65 3.42 4.55
C GLY A 66 -9.66 3.40 3.39
N PHE A 67 -9.07 4.55 3.08
CA PHE A 67 -8.25 4.71 1.88
C PHE A 67 -6.99 3.84 1.91
N MET A 68 -6.10 3.98 2.90
CA MET A 68 -4.84 3.21 2.94
C MET A 68 -5.11 1.71 3.09
N GLY A 69 -6.15 1.33 3.84
CA GLY A 69 -6.58 -0.07 3.99
C GLY A 69 -6.98 -0.72 2.66
N ALA A 70 -7.64 0.02 1.76
CA ALA A 70 -8.02 -0.50 0.44
C ALA A 70 -6.98 -0.24 -0.67
N PHE A 71 -6.16 0.80 -0.50
CA PHE A 71 -5.10 1.21 -1.43
C PHE A 71 -3.89 0.29 -1.35
N THR A 72 -3.52 -0.17 -0.15
CA THR A 72 -2.47 -1.18 0.05
C THR A 72 -3.04 -2.59 -0.06
N THR A 73 -2.19 -3.59 -0.32
CA THR A 73 -2.64 -4.99 -0.40
C THR A 73 -1.53 -5.98 -0.06
N PHE A 74 -1.73 -6.70 1.04
CA PHE A 74 -0.84 -7.78 1.46
C PHE A 74 -1.15 -9.11 0.78
N SER A 75 -2.43 -9.36 0.50
CA SER A 75 -2.88 -10.60 -0.16
C SER A 75 -2.37 -10.68 -1.60
N THR A 76 -2.39 -9.58 -2.35
CA THR A 76 -1.85 -9.53 -3.72
C THR A 76 -0.34 -9.75 -3.73
N LEU A 77 0.41 -9.11 -2.82
CA LEU A 77 1.84 -9.32 -2.68
C LEU A 77 2.20 -10.79 -2.44
N LYS A 78 1.46 -11.47 -1.55
CA LYS A 78 1.65 -12.90 -1.29
C LYS A 78 1.38 -13.75 -2.52
N TRP A 79 0.26 -13.49 -3.20
CA TRP A 79 -0.10 -14.23 -4.40
C TRP A 79 0.93 -14.05 -5.53
N GLU A 80 1.36 -12.83 -5.80
CA GLU A 80 2.40 -12.53 -6.80
C GLU A 80 3.73 -13.19 -6.44
N SER A 81 4.06 -13.27 -5.15
CA SER A 81 5.25 -13.99 -4.68
C SER A 81 5.15 -15.49 -4.98
N VAL A 82 4.01 -16.11 -4.68
CA VAL A 82 3.75 -17.53 -5.02
C VAL A 82 3.86 -17.76 -6.53
N GLN A 83 3.29 -16.88 -7.36
CA GLN A 83 3.38 -16.97 -8.81
C GLN A 83 4.84 -16.90 -9.30
N MET A 84 5.63 -15.97 -8.76
CA MET A 84 7.06 -15.87 -9.09
C MET A 84 7.85 -17.10 -8.63
N MET A 85 7.53 -17.68 -7.47
CA MET A 85 8.14 -18.92 -6.98
C MET A 85 7.83 -20.10 -7.90
N GLN A 86 6.57 -20.24 -8.36
CA GLN A 86 6.18 -21.27 -9.33
C GLN A 86 6.95 -21.13 -10.66
N GLN A 87 7.24 -19.91 -11.07
CA GLN A 87 8.07 -19.60 -12.24
C GLN A 87 9.59 -19.70 -11.97
N ARG A 88 10.00 -20.17 -10.78
CA ARG A 88 11.40 -20.27 -10.31
C ARG A 88 12.16 -18.95 -10.33
N GLN A 89 11.46 -17.81 -10.23
CA GLN A 89 12.05 -16.46 -10.22
C GLN A 89 12.49 -16.03 -8.81
N TRP A 90 13.28 -16.86 -8.13
CA TRP A 90 13.64 -16.70 -6.72
C TRP A 90 14.28 -15.36 -6.38
N ALA A 91 15.20 -14.87 -7.24
CA ALA A 91 15.84 -13.58 -7.04
C ALA A 91 14.82 -12.42 -6.98
N LYS A 92 13.80 -12.45 -7.86
CA LYS A 92 12.75 -11.43 -7.87
C LYS A 92 11.86 -11.50 -6.63
N VAL A 93 11.55 -12.70 -6.15
CA VAL A 93 10.78 -12.91 -4.91
C VAL A 93 11.52 -12.27 -3.73
N VAL A 94 12.81 -12.56 -3.58
CA VAL A 94 13.63 -12.01 -2.50
C VAL A 94 13.65 -10.49 -2.55
N VAL A 95 13.94 -9.90 -3.72
CA VAL A 95 13.97 -8.44 -3.88
C VAL A 95 12.58 -7.83 -3.59
N TYR A 96 11.51 -8.44 -4.10
CA TYR A 96 10.16 -7.91 -3.94
C TYR A 96 9.69 -7.92 -2.47
N LEU A 97 9.93 -9.02 -1.76
CA LEU A 97 9.62 -9.14 -0.34
C LEU A 97 10.50 -8.22 0.50
N ALA A 98 11.82 -8.22 0.28
CA ALA A 98 12.75 -7.37 1.02
C ALA A 98 12.43 -5.89 0.82
N ALA A 99 12.19 -5.45 -0.41
CA ALA A 99 11.78 -4.08 -0.69
C ALA A 99 10.48 -3.72 0.04
N THR A 100 9.47 -4.60 0.00
CA THR A 100 8.19 -4.28 0.65
C THR A 100 8.31 -4.21 2.17
N TYR A 101 8.95 -5.19 2.82
CA TYR A 101 9.03 -5.19 4.27
C TYR A 101 10.03 -4.17 4.81
N LEU A 102 11.26 -4.13 4.28
CA LEU A 102 12.30 -3.24 4.81
C LEU A 102 12.00 -1.79 4.47
N CYS A 103 11.78 -1.49 3.18
CA CYS A 103 11.49 -0.13 2.77
C CYS A 103 10.11 0.31 3.26
N GLY A 104 9.11 -0.58 3.34
CA GLY A 104 7.79 -0.24 3.88
C GLY A 104 7.84 0.20 5.34
N VAL A 105 8.53 -0.56 6.20
CA VAL A 105 8.73 -0.18 7.62
C VAL A 105 9.51 1.11 7.73
N TRP A 106 10.60 1.25 6.96
CA TRP A 106 11.41 2.47 6.95
C TRP A 106 10.61 3.70 6.50
N LEU A 107 9.80 3.57 5.46
CA LEU A 107 8.93 4.63 4.95
C LEU A 107 7.83 5.00 5.94
N ALA A 108 7.23 4.02 6.64
CA ALA A 108 6.26 4.32 7.68
C ALA A 108 6.89 5.12 8.84
N TRP A 109 8.08 4.73 9.27
CA TRP A 109 8.85 5.48 10.27
C TRP A 109 9.19 6.89 9.79
N LEU A 110 9.68 7.03 8.55
CA LEU A 110 9.98 8.33 7.94
C LEU A 110 8.73 9.21 7.87
N GLY A 111 7.62 8.64 7.41
CA GLY A 111 6.33 9.31 7.33
C GLY A 111 5.90 9.84 8.69
N TYR A 112 5.98 9.00 9.73
CA TYR A 112 5.64 9.40 11.10
C TYR A 112 6.43 10.61 11.58
N HIS A 113 7.75 10.65 11.35
CA HIS A 113 8.58 11.80 11.73
C HIS A 113 8.30 13.05 10.91
N VAL A 114 7.96 12.91 9.62
CA VAL A 114 7.57 14.04 8.77
C VAL A 114 6.19 14.58 9.16
N GLY A 115 5.31 13.73 9.68
CA GLY A 115 3.99 14.14 10.14
C GLY A 115 4.01 14.90 11.47
N ARG A 116 4.97 14.59 12.35
CA ARG A 116 5.09 15.14 13.70
C ARG A 116 5.54 16.59 13.73
#